data_AF-A0A380EIM7-F1
#
_entry.id   AF-A0A380EIM7-F1
#
_cell.length_a   1.000
_cell.length_b   1.000
_cell.length_c   1.000
_cell.angle_alpha   90.00
_cell.angle_beta   90.00
_cell.angle_gamma   90.00
#
_symmetry.space_group_name_H-M   'P 1'
#
loop_
_entity.id
_entity.type
_entity.pdbx_description
1 polymer ?
#
loop_
_entity_poly.entity_id
_entity_poly.type
_entity_poly.pdbx_seq_one_letter_code
_entity_poly.pdbx_strand_id
1 'polypeptide(L)'
;MLLLGILMIFVTAVFLSRFLLSLLVSSNIFKNQFWLFGVKKNKRHDINEGVDVHDLKTSFEKWNFVKLAKPLIGVSILIVVVGLVILYIFKLNLGIDFSSGTRVDFQSKQAITQQKVEQVVKDSGLKADQIQINGKDNKVATVQFKDDLTRAQDNKLSDNIKSKFGDTPQINTVSPIIGQELAKMQCLH
;
A
#
# COMPACT_ATOMS: atom_id res chain seq x y z
N MET A 1 -5.00 5.87 -13.66
CA MET A 1 -3.55 5.54 -13.71
C MET A 1 -3.28 4.04 -13.61
N LEU A 2 -3.88 3.32 -12.64
CA LEU A 2 -3.70 1.86 -12.51
C LEU A 2 -4.07 1.08 -13.79
N LEU A 3 -5.24 1.35 -14.37
CA LEU A 3 -5.75 0.62 -15.54
C LEU A 3 -4.88 0.80 -16.79
N LEU A 4 -4.44 2.04 -17.06
CA LEU A 4 -3.50 2.34 -18.14
C LEU A 4 -2.15 1.63 -17.93
N GLY A 5 -1.67 1.58 -16.68
CA GLY A 5 -0.45 0.87 -16.33
C GLY A 5 -0.56 -0.65 -16.56
N ILE A 6 -1.65 -1.28 -16.13
CA ILE A 6 -1.88 -2.71 -16.34
C ILE A 6 -1.96 -3.04 -17.83
N LEU A 7 -2.69 -2.23 -18.61
CA LEU A 7 -2.81 -2.43 -20.06
C LEU A 7 -1.44 -2.30 -20.75
N MET A 8 -0.66 -1.28 -20.39
CA MET A 8 0.67 -1.08 -20.96
C MET A 8 1.63 -2.20 -20.58
N ILE A 9 1.64 -2.64 -19.31
CA ILE A 9 2.44 -3.77 -18.85
C ILE A 9 2.04 -5.05 -19.57
N PHE A 10 0.75 -5.32 -19.74
CA PHE A 10 0.28 -6.50 -20.45
C PHE A 10 0.77 -6.51 -21.89
N VAL A 11 0.60 -5.40 -22.62
CA VAL A 11 1.08 -5.27 -24.00
C VAL A 11 2.59 -5.43 -24.05
N THR A 12 3.35 -4.64 -23.28
CA THR A 12 4.81 -4.71 -23.30
C THR A 12 5.31 -6.10 -22.91
N ALA A 13 4.78 -6.71 -21.85
CA ALA A 13 5.21 -8.05 -21.42
C ALA A 13 4.94 -9.10 -22.50
N VAL A 14 3.77 -9.08 -23.15
CA VAL A 14 3.43 -10.06 -24.20
C VAL A 14 4.29 -9.87 -25.44
N PHE A 15 4.42 -8.65 -25.96
CA PHE A 15 5.17 -8.41 -27.20
C PHE A 15 6.67 -8.55 -26.98
N LEU A 16 7.21 -8.00 -25.87
CA LEU A 16 8.63 -8.10 -25.55
C LEU A 16 9.04 -9.54 -25.25
N SER A 17 8.25 -10.29 -24.47
CA SER A 17 8.58 -11.69 -24.19
C SER A 17 8.58 -12.54 -25.45
N ARG A 18 7.58 -12.38 -26.34
CA ARG A 18 7.55 -13.10 -27.62
C ARG A 18 8.73 -12.73 -28.51
N PHE A 19 9.07 -11.44 -28.57
CA PHE A 19 10.21 -10.97 -29.35
C PHE A 19 11.54 -11.54 -28.81
N LEU A 20 11.78 -11.41 -27.51
CA LEU A 20 13.00 -11.91 -26.87
C LEU A 20 13.10 -13.43 -26.96
N LEU A 21 12.01 -14.16 -26.71
CA LEU A 21 11.98 -15.62 -26.85
C LEU A 21 12.22 -16.07 -28.29
N SER A 22 11.67 -15.37 -29.29
CA SER A 22 11.92 -15.66 -30.71
C SER A 22 13.40 -15.49 -31.06
N LEU A 23 14.03 -14.41 -30.58
CA LEU A 23 15.46 -14.15 -30.75
C LEU A 23 16.31 -15.22 -30.04
N LEU A 24 15.93 -15.58 -28.81
CA LEU A 24 16.58 -16.60 -28.00
C LEU A 24 16.53 -17.99 -28.68
N VAL A 25 15.38 -18.37 -29.24
CA VAL A 25 15.20 -19.64 -29.96
C VAL A 25 15.97 -19.63 -31.28
N SER A 26 15.89 -18.55 -32.05
CA SER A 26 16.63 -18.39 -33.32
C SER A 26 18.16 -18.47 -33.14
N SER A 27 18.67 -17.95 -32.02
CA SER A 27 20.11 -18.00 -31.70
C SER A 27 20.65 -19.41 -31.42
N ASN A 28 19.77 -20.40 -31.22
CA ASN A 28 20.11 -21.79 -30.95
C ASN A 28 20.98 -22.02 -29.68
N ILE A 29 21.20 -20.99 -28.86
CA ILE A 29 22.11 -20.99 -27.70
C ILE A 29 21.71 -22.05 -26.66
N PHE A 30 20.40 -22.32 -26.52
CA PHE A 30 19.86 -23.22 -25.50
C PHE A 30 19.62 -24.65 -26.00
N LYS A 31 19.88 -24.97 -27.27
CA LYS A 31 19.57 -26.27 -27.88
C LYS A 31 20.26 -27.44 -27.17
N ASN A 32 21.45 -27.23 -26.60
CA ASN A 32 22.20 -28.26 -25.87
C ASN A 32 22.30 -28.01 -24.35
N GLN A 33 21.65 -26.96 -23.82
CA GLN A 33 21.77 -26.55 -22.42
C GLN A 33 20.67 -27.17 -21.53
N PHE A 34 20.49 -28.49 -21.61
CA PHE A 34 19.47 -29.25 -20.86
C PHE A 34 19.53 -29.08 -19.33
N TRP A 35 20.69 -28.70 -18.80
CA TRP A 35 20.86 -28.41 -17.37
C TRP A 35 20.05 -27.19 -16.92
N LEU A 36 19.87 -26.16 -17.75
CA LEU A 36 19.07 -24.97 -17.41
C LEU A 36 17.58 -25.29 -17.23
N PHE A 37 17.12 -26.36 -17.86
CA PHE A 37 15.74 -26.86 -17.72
C PHE A 37 15.59 -27.87 -16.58
N GLY A 38 16.64 -28.10 -15.78
CA GLY A 38 16.61 -29.03 -14.65
C GLY A 38 16.52 -30.51 -15.04
N VAL A 39 16.83 -30.87 -16.29
CA VAL A 39 16.72 -32.24 -16.80
C VAL A 39 18.05 -32.97 -16.63
N LYS A 40 18.05 -34.07 -15.86
CA LYS A 40 19.24 -34.91 -15.66
C LYS A 40 19.51 -35.79 -16.89
N LYS A 41 20.79 -36.05 -17.18
CA LYS A 41 21.23 -36.81 -18.36
C LYS A 41 20.59 -38.20 -18.50
N ASN A 42 20.29 -38.85 -17.38
CA ASN A 42 19.69 -40.20 -17.27
C ASN A 42 18.15 -40.22 -17.37
N LYS A 43 17.51 -39.08 -17.62
CA LYS A 43 16.05 -38.95 -17.83
C LYS A 43 15.73 -38.40 -19.22
N ARG A 44 16.70 -38.49 -20.13
CA ARG A 44 16.55 -38.05 -21.51
C ARG A 44 16.21 -39.28 -22.34
N HIS A 45 15.00 -39.31 -22.85
CA HIS A 45 14.52 -40.35 -23.75
C HIS A 45 14.57 -39.80 -25.17
N ASP A 46 15.07 -40.59 -26.11
CA ASP A 46 14.98 -40.25 -27.52
C ASP A 46 13.51 -40.31 -27.95
N ILE A 47 13.09 -39.40 -28.82
CA ILE A 47 11.73 -39.37 -29.39
C ILE A 47 11.39 -40.68 -30.14
N ASN A 48 12.41 -41.45 -30.53
CA ASN A 48 12.27 -42.76 -31.18
C ASN A 48 12.03 -43.92 -30.20
N GLU A 49 12.17 -43.70 -28.88
CA GLU A 49 11.97 -44.74 -27.85
C GLU A 49 10.48 -45.01 -27.54
N GLY A 50 9.55 -44.20 -28.09
CA GLY A 50 8.10 -44.44 -27.95
C GLY A 50 7.56 -44.35 -26.52
N VAL A 51 8.32 -43.74 -25.60
CA VAL A 51 7.93 -43.57 -24.20
C VAL A 51 6.80 -42.54 -24.11
N ASP A 52 5.68 -42.93 -23.49
CA ASP A 52 4.53 -42.05 -23.31
C ASP A 52 4.86 -40.88 -22.36
N VAL A 53 4.30 -39.70 -22.64
CA VAL A 53 4.49 -38.49 -21.83
C VAL A 53 4.05 -38.70 -20.37
N HIS A 54 3.14 -39.64 -20.14
CA HIS A 54 2.65 -39.99 -18.82
C HIS A 54 3.63 -40.83 -17.97
N ASP A 55 4.61 -41.48 -18.59
CA ASP A 55 5.64 -42.29 -17.90
C ASP A 55 6.89 -41.47 -17.52
N LEU A 56 6.94 -40.20 -17.93
CA LEU A 56 8.05 -39.29 -17.67
C LEU A 56 8.05 -38.81 -16.21
N LYS A 57 8.83 -39.48 -15.36
CA LYS A 57 8.99 -39.09 -13.95
C LYS A 57 9.76 -37.79 -13.77
N THR A 58 9.10 -36.76 -13.23
CA THR A 58 9.73 -35.47 -12.92
C THR A 58 10.60 -35.55 -11.66
N SER A 59 11.44 -34.54 -11.41
CA SER A 59 12.25 -34.49 -10.18
C SER A 59 11.43 -34.07 -8.94
N PHE A 60 10.22 -33.56 -9.15
CA PHE A 60 9.37 -32.96 -8.11
C PHE A 60 8.26 -33.88 -7.58
N GLU A 61 7.98 -35.01 -8.24
CA GLU A 61 7.02 -36.04 -7.77
C GLU A 61 7.31 -36.58 -6.36
N LYS A 62 8.58 -36.53 -5.93
CA LYS A 62 8.99 -36.98 -4.59
C LYS A 62 8.51 -36.03 -3.49
N TRP A 63 8.20 -34.78 -3.84
CA TRP A 63 7.81 -33.74 -2.88
C TRP A 63 6.29 -33.64 -2.82
N ASN A 64 5.72 -34.14 -1.74
CA ASN A 64 4.29 -34.00 -1.51
C ASN A 64 4.00 -32.66 -0.81
N PHE A 65 3.86 -31.60 -1.61
CA PHE A 65 3.52 -30.25 -1.12
C PHE A 65 2.18 -30.21 -0.38
N VAL A 66 1.26 -31.11 -0.69
CA VAL A 66 -0.06 -31.22 -0.03
C VAL A 66 0.09 -31.65 1.43
N LYS A 67 1.11 -32.48 1.76
CA LYS A 67 1.41 -32.85 3.15
C LYS A 67 1.92 -31.66 3.97
N LEU A 68 2.65 -30.73 3.34
CA LEU A 68 3.12 -29.50 4.01
C LEU A 68 2.01 -28.44 4.14
N ALA A 69 0.97 -28.48 3.31
CA ALA A 69 -0.11 -27.51 3.36
C ALA A 69 -0.86 -27.50 4.71
N LYS A 70 -1.11 -28.69 5.30
CA LYS A 70 -1.86 -28.81 6.57
C LYS A 70 -1.26 -28.04 7.75
N PRO A 71 0.03 -28.21 8.11
CA PRO A 71 0.64 -27.43 9.17
C PRO A 71 0.75 -25.94 8.82
N LEU A 72 1.02 -25.58 7.56
CA LEU A 72 1.13 -24.18 7.13
C LEU A 72 -0.21 -23.43 7.22
N ILE A 73 -1.31 -24.08 6.86
CA ILE A 73 -2.65 -23.51 7.02
C ILE A 73 -2.96 -23.31 8.51
N GLY A 74 -2.63 -24.26 9.37
CA GLY A 74 -2.81 -24.12 10.83
C GLY A 74 -2.05 -22.92 11.40
N VAL A 75 -0.78 -22.75 11.00
CA VAL A 75 0.03 -21.58 11.40
C VAL A 75 -0.55 -20.28 10.85
N SER A 76 -0.99 -20.25 9.59
CA SER A 76 -1.61 -19.07 9.00
C SER A 76 -2.87 -18.64 9.74
N ILE A 77 -3.76 -19.59 10.07
CA ILE A 77 -4.97 -19.32 10.85
C ILE A 77 -4.60 -18.78 12.23
N LEU A 78 -3.61 -19.38 12.89
CA LEU A 78 -3.16 -18.91 14.20
C LEU A 78 -2.66 -17.46 14.14
N ILE A 79 -1.85 -17.11 13.13
CA ILE A 79 -1.36 -15.75 12.92
C ILE A 79 -2.51 -14.77 12.70
N VAL A 80 -3.50 -15.15 11.89
CA VAL A 80 -4.68 -14.32 11.64
C VAL A 80 -5.47 -14.07 12.93
N VAL A 81 -5.73 -15.12 13.71
CA VAL A 81 -6.46 -15.02 14.99
C VAL A 81 -5.70 -14.13 15.97
N VAL A 82 -4.39 -14.33 16.12
CA VAL A 82 -3.55 -13.47 16.99
C VAL A 82 -3.57 -12.02 16.51
N GLY A 83 -3.46 -11.79 15.20
CA GLY A 83 -3.56 -10.45 14.62
C GLY A 83 -4.90 -9.78 14.93
N LEU A 84 -6.01 -10.52 14.83
CA LEU A 84 -7.34 -10.02 15.19
C LEU A 84 -7.46 -9.68 16.68
N VAL A 85 -6.90 -10.51 17.57
CA VAL A 85 -6.89 -10.24 19.01
C VAL A 85 -6.07 -8.99 19.34
N ILE A 86 -4.91 -8.82 18.70
CA ILE A 86 -4.08 -7.61 18.86
C ILE A 86 -4.86 -6.38 18.38
N LEU A 87 -5.48 -6.43 17.19
CA LEU A 87 -6.29 -5.34 16.68
C LEU A 87 -7.47 -5.01 17.59
N TYR A 88 -8.08 -6.02 18.23
CA TYR A 88 -9.18 -5.82 19.17
C TYR A 88 -8.74 -5.12 20.46
N ILE A 89 -7.62 -5.55 21.06
CA ILE A 89 -7.10 -4.99 22.33
C ILE A 89 -6.51 -3.59 22.11
N PHE A 90 -5.61 -3.45 21.14
CA PHE A 90 -4.86 -2.22 20.94
C PHE A 90 -5.68 -1.16 20.20
N LYS A 91 -6.78 -1.58 19.56
CA LYS A 91 -7.58 -0.77 18.63
C LYS A 91 -6.74 -0.22 17.48
N LEU A 92 -7.39 0.11 16.36
CA LEU A 92 -6.70 0.79 15.27
C LEU A 92 -6.47 2.25 15.66
N ASN A 93 -5.26 2.76 15.47
CA ASN A 93 -5.02 4.20 15.45
C ASN A 93 -5.58 4.75 14.13
N LEU A 94 -6.91 4.86 14.08
CA LEU A 94 -7.66 5.36 12.94
C LEU A 94 -7.17 6.77 12.64
N GLY A 95 -6.49 6.92 11.51
CA GLY A 95 -6.16 8.24 10.98
C GLY A 95 -7.44 9.05 10.77
N ILE A 96 -7.28 10.37 10.69
CA ILE A 96 -8.35 11.35 10.49
C ILE A 96 -9.33 11.11 9.34
N ASP A 97 -9.00 10.26 8.35
CA ASP A 97 -9.94 9.91 7.29
C ASP A 97 -11.08 9.01 7.82
N PHE A 98 -10.97 8.52 9.07
CA PHE A 98 -11.94 7.65 9.75
C PHE A 98 -12.36 8.13 11.14
N SER A 99 -11.77 9.20 11.66
CA SER A 99 -12.24 9.90 12.86
C SER A 99 -12.96 11.16 12.42
N SER A 100 -14.15 11.42 12.96
CA SER A 100 -14.76 12.75 12.86
C SER A 100 -13.77 13.80 13.35
N GLY A 101 -13.74 14.97 12.71
CA GLY A 101 -12.87 16.06 13.10
C GLY A 101 -12.45 16.99 11.96
N THR A 102 -11.69 18.02 12.33
CA THR A 102 -11.17 19.02 11.40
C THR A 102 -9.67 18.85 11.20
N ARG A 103 -9.25 18.71 9.94
CA ARG A 103 -7.85 18.69 9.50
C ARG A 103 -7.48 20.05 8.90
N VAL A 104 -6.41 20.64 9.39
CA VAL A 104 -5.88 21.91 8.89
C VAL A 104 -4.48 21.69 8.35
N ASP A 105 -4.30 21.85 7.05
CA ASP A 105 -3.00 21.78 6.38
C ASP A 105 -2.55 23.18 5.97
N PHE A 106 -1.31 23.55 6.28
CA PHE A 106 -0.74 24.81 5.81
C PHE A 106 0.74 24.69 5.51
N GLN A 107 1.19 25.51 4.56
CA GLN A 107 2.59 25.65 4.22
C GLN A 107 3.14 26.94 4.85
N SER A 108 4.37 26.89 5.32
CA SER A 108 5.11 28.04 5.80
C SER A 108 6.29 28.34 4.89
N LYS A 109 6.60 29.64 4.76
CA LYS A 109 7.79 30.12 4.04
C LYS A 109 9.09 29.76 4.77
N GLN A 110 9.02 29.52 6.08
CA GLN A 110 10.16 29.19 6.93
C GLN A 110 9.98 27.79 7.56
N ALA A 111 11.08 27.19 8.02
CA ALA A 111 10.99 25.96 8.79
C ALA A 111 10.16 26.19 10.06
N ILE A 112 9.18 25.32 10.30
CA ILE A 112 8.29 25.40 11.46
C ILE A 112 8.60 24.26 12.43
N THR A 113 8.38 24.53 13.71
CA THR A 113 8.52 23.56 14.80
C THR A 113 7.18 23.27 15.42
N GLN A 114 7.02 22.07 15.99
CA GLN A 114 5.75 21.61 16.54
C GLN A 114 5.26 22.54 17.66
N GLN A 115 6.19 23.03 18.48
CA GLN A 115 5.90 23.96 19.57
C GLN A 115 5.32 25.29 19.08
N LYS A 116 5.84 25.82 17.96
CA LYS A 116 5.35 27.09 17.39
C LYS A 116 3.94 26.94 16.83
N VAL A 117 3.65 25.81 16.21
CA VAL A 117 2.30 25.49 15.73
C VAL A 117 1.35 25.30 16.92
N GLU A 118 1.78 24.58 17.96
CA GLU A 118 0.98 24.36 19.17
C GLU A 118 0.63 25.67 19.89
N GLN A 119 1.57 26.62 19.95
CA GLN A 119 1.31 27.96 20.51
C GLN A 119 0.25 28.71 19.71
N VAL A 120 0.37 28.77 18.38
CA VAL A 120 -0.61 29.47 17.53
C VAL A 120 -2.01 28.85 17.62
N VAL A 121 -2.09 27.53 17.79
CA VAL A 121 -3.37 26.84 17.99
C VAL A 121 -3.96 27.19 19.36
N LYS A 122 -3.14 27.23 20.43
CA LYS A 122 -3.57 27.65 21.78
C LYS A 122 -4.00 29.12 21.82
N ASP A 123 -3.31 30.00 21.11
CA ASP A 123 -3.65 31.42 21.00
C ASP A 123 -5.03 31.62 20.33
N SER A 124 -5.42 30.70 19.45
CA SER A 124 -6.74 30.65 18.83
C SER A 124 -7.84 30.08 19.77
N GLY A 125 -7.48 29.68 20.99
CA GLY A 125 -8.40 29.07 21.97
C GLY A 125 -8.74 27.60 21.66
N LEU A 126 -7.93 26.94 20.84
CA LEU A 126 -8.14 25.56 20.41
C LEU A 126 -7.04 24.65 20.98
N LYS A 127 -7.33 23.35 21.07
CA LYS A 127 -6.35 22.33 21.48
C LYS A 127 -6.21 21.33 20.34
N ALA A 128 -5.02 21.26 19.74
CA ALA A 128 -4.72 20.25 18.74
C ALA A 128 -4.62 18.87 19.39
N ASP A 129 -5.23 17.86 18.76
CA ASP A 129 -5.08 16.46 19.15
C ASP A 129 -3.79 15.87 18.59
N GLN A 130 -3.43 16.27 17.36
CA GLN A 130 -2.22 15.82 16.71
C GLN A 130 -1.64 16.93 15.82
N ILE A 131 -0.33 17.09 15.87
CA ILE A 131 0.43 18.00 15.02
C ILE A 131 1.51 17.19 14.32
N GLN A 132 1.53 17.21 13.00
CA GLN A 132 2.57 16.60 12.19
C GLN A 132 3.24 17.68 11.34
N ILE A 133 4.57 17.63 11.26
CA ILE A 133 5.34 18.51 10.39
C ILE A 133 5.93 17.64 9.29
N ASN A 134 5.59 17.99 8.07
CA ASN A 134 5.86 17.25 6.85
C ASN A 134 6.57 18.16 5.84
N GLY A 135 6.98 17.55 4.73
CA GLY A 135 7.56 18.27 3.59
C GLY A 135 9.06 18.53 3.71
N LYS A 136 9.68 18.84 2.57
CA LYS A 136 11.10 19.16 2.48
C LYS A 136 11.38 20.44 3.27
N ASP A 137 12.35 20.38 4.19
CA ASP A 137 12.74 21.46 5.11
C ASP A 137 11.73 21.81 6.21
N ASN A 138 10.82 20.90 6.59
CA ASN A 138 9.85 21.12 7.69
C ASN A 138 8.96 22.35 7.46
N LYS A 139 8.48 22.53 6.22
CA LYS A 139 7.68 23.70 5.81
C LYS A 139 6.18 23.42 5.72
N VAL A 140 5.73 22.19 5.83
CA VAL A 140 4.31 21.84 5.80
C VAL A 140 3.90 21.38 7.19
N ALA A 141 2.80 21.89 7.73
CA ALA A 141 2.22 21.39 8.96
C ALA A 141 0.79 20.91 8.71
N THR A 142 0.46 19.84 9.42
CA THR A 142 -0.89 19.27 9.52
C THR A 142 -1.29 19.32 10.97
N VAL A 143 -2.36 20.04 11.29
CA VAL A 143 -2.98 20.10 12.62
C VAL A 143 -4.32 19.39 12.55
N GLN A 144 -4.60 18.55 13.54
CA GLN A 144 -5.81 17.73 13.59
C GLN A 144 -6.55 17.99 14.89
N PHE A 145 -7.87 18.16 14.78
CA PHE A 145 -8.81 18.35 15.87
C PHE A 145 -9.85 17.22 15.82
N LYS A 146 -10.19 16.61 16.96
CA LYS A 146 -11.25 15.59 17.05
C LYS A 146 -12.66 16.14 16.88
N ASP A 147 -12.86 17.40 17.22
CA ASP A 147 -14.15 18.08 17.13
C ASP A 147 -14.23 18.93 15.85
N ASP A 148 -15.44 19.05 15.30
CA ASP A 148 -15.70 19.96 14.20
C ASP A 148 -15.55 21.41 14.68
N LEU A 149 -14.70 22.17 14.00
CA LEU A 149 -14.54 23.60 14.28
C LEU A 149 -15.75 24.40 13.78
N THR A 150 -16.18 25.39 14.55
CA THR A 150 -17.18 26.35 14.10
C THR A 150 -16.57 27.33 13.09
N ARG A 151 -17.39 27.91 12.19
CA ARG A 151 -16.93 28.93 11.22
C ARG A 151 -16.16 30.09 11.85
N ALA A 152 -16.53 30.49 13.08
CA ALA A 152 -15.84 31.54 13.81
C ALA A 152 -14.43 31.11 14.26
N GLN A 153 -14.26 29.85 14.65
CA GLN A 153 -12.97 29.26 15.00
C GLN A 153 -12.09 29.04 13.76
N ASP A 154 -12.68 28.59 12.65
CA ASP A 154 -11.98 28.45 11.36
C ASP A 154 -11.38 29.78 10.90
N ASN A 155 -12.16 30.86 10.95
CA ASN A 155 -11.71 32.18 10.55
C ASN A 155 -10.58 32.69 11.47
N LYS A 156 -10.76 32.59 12.79
CA LYS A 156 -9.72 33.00 13.76
C LYS A 156 -8.42 32.22 13.59
N LEU A 157 -8.52 30.90 13.42
CA LEU A 157 -7.36 30.03 13.21
C LEU A 157 -6.69 30.35 11.87
N SER A 158 -7.47 30.56 10.82
CA SER A 158 -6.96 30.93 9.49
C SER A 158 -6.21 32.26 9.50
N ASP A 159 -6.77 33.27 10.17
CA ASP A 159 -6.14 34.59 10.28
C ASP A 159 -4.84 34.53 11.08
N ASN A 160 -4.83 33.79 12.19
CA ASN A 160 -3.63 33.58 13.00
C ASN A 160 -2.53 32.82 12.24
N ILE A 161 -2.89 31.76 11.51
CA ILE A 161 -1.94 30.99 10.69
C ILE A 161 -1.40 31.86 9.55
N LYS A 162 -2.26 32.60 8.86
CA LYS A 162 -1.87 33.51 7.77
C LYS A 162 -0.93 34.61 8.24
N SER A 163 -1.21 35.20 9.41
CA SER A 163 -0.36 36.22 10.03
C SER A 163 1.03 35.68 10.41
N LYS A 164 1.09 34.47 10.98
CA LYS A 164 2.33 33.90 11.53
C LYS A 164 3.17 33.11 10.52
N PHE A 165 2.54 32.48 9.54
CA PHE A 165 3.18 31.56 8.61
C PHE A 165 3.11 32.01 7.14
N GLY A 166 2.30 33.03 6.84
CA GLY A 166 2.30 33.74 5.57
C GLY A 166 1.53 33.07 4.43
N ASP A 167 0.78 32.00 4.72
CA ASP A 167 -0.06 31.29 3.76
C ASP A 167 -1.44 30.98 4.35
N THR A 168 -2.41 30.75 3.47
CA THR A 168 -3.80 30.45 3.87
C THR A 168 -3.94 28.95 4.12
N PRO A 169 -4.34 28.50 5.32
CA PRO A 169 -4.54 27.08 5.59
C PRO A 169 -5.68 26.49 4.76
N GLN A 170 -5.53 25.24 4.36
CA GLN A 170 -6.61 24.38 3.86
C GLN A 170 -7.27 23.70 5.05
N ILE A 171 -8.55 23.96 5.27
CA ILE A 171 -9.35 23.37 6.35
C ILE A 171 -10.31 22.37 5.73
N ASN A 172 -10.12 21.10 6.07
CA ASN A 172 -10.96 19.98 5.66
C ASN A 172 -11.65 19.41 6.90
N THR A 173 -12.97 19.59 7.00
CA THR A 173 -13.77 18.99 8.06
C THR A 173 -14.43 17.72 7.52
N VAL A 174 -14.15 16.59 8.14
CA VAL A 174 -14.77 15.32 7.77
C VAL A 174 -15.88 15.03 8.78
N SER A 175 -17.12 15.27 8.36
CA SER A 175 -18.29 14.92 9.16
C SER A 175 -18.49 13.39 9.16
N PRO A 176 -18.79 12.76 10.31
CA PRO A 176 -18.91 11.29 10.44
C PRO A 176 -20.00 10.67 9.54
N ILE A 177 -20.93 11.47 9.02
CA ILE A 177 -21.98 11.03 8.07
C ILE A 177 -21.37 10.55 6.74
N ILE A 178 -20.28 11.19 6.28
CA ILE A 178 -19.61 10.82 5.03
C ILE A 178 -18.80 9.53 5.20
N GLY A 179 -18.22 9.30 6.40
CA GLY A 179 -17.47 8.07 6.71
C GLY A 179 -18.35 6.81 6.67
N GLN A 180 -19.58 6.88 7.18
CA GLN A 180 -20.54 5.78 7.11
C GLN A 180 -21.01 5.49 5.68
N GLU A 181 -21.27 6.54 4.88
CA GLU A 181 -21.66 6.37 3.48
C GLU A 181 -20.51 5.84 2.61
N LEU A 182 -19.27 6.29 2.82
CA LEU A 182 -18.08 5.78 2.13
C LEU A 182 -17.80 4.30 2.48
N ALA A 183 -17.91 3.92 3.76
CA ALA A 183 -17.76 2.53 4.19
C ALA A 183 -18.86 1.63 3.60
N LYS A 184 -20.10 2.13 3.52
CA LYS A 184 -21.22 1.43 2.91
C LYS A 184 -21.04 1.25 1.40
N MET A 185 -20.52 2.25 0.69
CA MET A 185 -20.20 2.15 -0.73
C MET A 185 -19.05 1.17 -1.01
N GLN A 186 -18.04 1.08 -0.13
CA GLN A 186 -16.93 0.12 -0.28
C GLN A 186 -17.31 -1.33 0.04
N CYS A 187 -18.35 -1.58 0.85
CA CYS A 187 -18.86 -2.93 1.10
C CYS A 187 -19.91 -3.40 0.08
N LEU A 188 -20.44 -2.51 -0.78
CA LEU A 188 -21.47 -2.82 -1.77
C LEU A 188 -20.95 -3.03 -3.20
N HIS A 189 -19.63 -3.06 -3.38
CA HIS A 189 -18.95 -3.44 -4.62
C HIS A 189 -18.01 -4.62 -4.35
#